data_AF-M0QMM1-F1
#
_entry.id   AF-M0QMM1-F1
#
_cell.length_a   1.000
_cell.length_b   1.000
_cell.length_c   1.000
_cell.angle_alpha   90.00
_cell.angle_beta   90.00
_cell.angle_gamma   90.00
#
_symmetry.space_group_name_H-M   'P 1'
#
loop_
_entity.id
_entity.type
_entity.pdbx_description
1 polymer ?
#
loop_
_entity_poly.entity_id
_entity_poly.type
_entity_poly.pdbx_seq_one_letter_code
_entity_poly.pdbx_strand_id
1 'polypeptide(L)'
;MAPAYRRSTRSVDLAELPPDMRLALTEHAETQHLRLADDLPAWLTRSENPPSTNRIGRLLGRRANSADPDSEHQTLVLLHPTQLIVVTSGAERGVTALSVPLAQATVAPGSALTVGGVATPDDGYSFSVTGFAGHEGRPGSFYLGMGADEAGLECRTRVRDAITAARNP
;
A
#
# COMPACT_ATOMS: atom_id res chain seq x y z
N MET A 1 -17.09 2.82 -14.23
CA MET A 1 -15.65 3.10 -14.31
C MET A 1 -14.95 1.77 -14.10
N ALA A 2 -14.20 1.25 -15.08
CA ALA A 2 -13.47 -0.02 -14.90
C ALA A 2 -12.42 0.16 -13.78
N PRO A 3 -12.11 -0.88 -12.99
CA PRO A 3 -11.09 -0.74 -11.95
C PRO A 3 -9.75 -0.42 -12.62
N ALA A 4 -9.11 0.67 -12.19
CA ALA A 4 -7.87 1.15 -12.82
C ALA A 4 -6.72 0.13 -12.72
N TYR A 5 -6.80 -0.78 -11.75
CA TYR A 5 -5.85 -1.87 -11.56
C TYR A 5 -6.58 -3.19 -11.35
N ARG A 6 -5.94 -4.29 -11.72
CA ARG A 6 -6.28 -5.63 -11.23
C ARG A 6 -5.36 -5.93 -10.05
N ARG A 7 -5.95 -6.29 -8.91
CA ARG A 7 -5.20 -6.50 -7.67
C ARG A 7 -5.42 -7.89 -7.12
N SER A 8 -4.34 -8.46 -6.58
CA SER A 8 -4.38 -9.65 -5.74
C SER A 8 -3.51 -9.40 -4.52
N THR A 9 -4.04 -9.71 -3.34
CA THR A 9 -3.33 -9.66 -2.07
C THR A 9 -3.11 -11.07 -1.55
N ARG A 10 -1.97 -11.29 -0.89
CA ARG A 10 -1.70 -12.51 -0.13
C ARG A 10 -0.94 -12.19 1.14
N SER A 11 -1.11 -13.00 2.17
CA SER A 11 -0.17 -13.04 3.29
C SER A 11 1.18 -13.58 2.80
N VAL A 12 2.27 -13.09 3.39
CA VAL A 12 3.63 -13.42 2.95
C VAL A 12 4.57 -13.46 4.15
N ASP A 13 5.53 -14.38 4.13
CA ASP A 13 6.66 -14.36 5.07
C ASP A 13 7.75 -13.41 4.55
N LEU A 14 8.48 -12.74 5.45
CA LEU A 14 9.50 -11.77 5.05
C LEU A 14 10.62 -12.40 4.18
N ALA A 15 10.85 -13.70 4.33
CA ALA A 15 11.81 -14.46 3.51
C ALA A 15 11.37 -14.63 2.05
N GLU A 16 10.07 -14.59 1.76
CA GLU A 16 9.48 -14.73 0.42
C GLU A 16 9.40 -13.41 -0.36
N LEU A 17 9.79 -12.30 0.26
CA LEU A 17 9.77 -11.00 -0.40
C LEU A 17 10.78 -10.97 -1.56
N PRO A 18 10.44 -10.24 -2.64
CA PRO A 18 11.40 -9.88 -3.67
C PRO A 18 12.70 -9.31 -3.04
N PRO A 19 13.90 -9.68 -3.52
CA PRO A 19 15.15 -9.32 -2.87
C PRO A 19 15.35 -7.81 -2.68
N ASP A 20 14.89 -7.01 -3.63
CA ASP A 20 14.90 -5.55 -3.62
C ASP A 20 13.96 -4.96 -2.54
N MET A 21 12.74 -5.49 -2.43
CA MET A 21 11.81 -5.11 -1.36
C MET A 21 12.34 -5.51 0.02
N ARG A 22 12.95 -6.69 0.16
CA ARG A 22 13.55 -7.14 1.42
C ARG A 22 14.73 -6.25 1.82
N LEU A 23 15.56 -5.85 0.86
CA LEU A 23 16.66 -4.92 1.10
C LEU A 23 16.14 -3.58 1.60
N ALA A 24 15.20 -2.96 0.88
CA ALA A 24 14.62 -1.67 1.26
C ALA A 24 13.92 -1.72 2.62
N LEU A 25 13.22 -2.83 2.93
CA LEU A 25 12.62 -3.05 4.24
C LEU A 25 13.68 -3.10 5.35
N THR A 26 14.78 -3.81 5.12
CA THR A 26 15.87 -3.96 6.09
C THR A 26 16.57 -2.63 6.34
N GLU A 27 16.94 -1.91 5.28
CA GLU A 27 17.57 -0.57 5.37
C GLU A 27 16.66 0.44 6.10
N HIS A 28 15.35 0.40 5.82
CA HIS A 28 14.37 1.24 6.50
C HIS A 28 14.27 0.88 7.98
N ALA A 29 14.18 -0.40 8.31
CA ALA A 29 14.12 -0.86 9.69
C ALA A 29 15.38 -0.47 10.48
N GLU A 30 16.57 -0.61 9.90
CA GLU A 30 17.83 -0.17 10.50
C GLU A 30 17.83 1.34 10.78
N THR A 31 17.43 2.13 9.78
CA THR A 31 17.34 3.61 9.89
C THR A 31 16.35 4.04 10.97
N GLN A 32 15.25 3.30 11.14
CA GLN A 32 14.23 3.56 12.15
C GLN A 32 14.48 2.83 13.49
N HIS A 33 15.60 2.12 13.63
CA HIS A 33 15.94 1.28 14.78
C HIS A 33 14.85 0.26 15.17
N LEU A 34 14.19 -0.32 14.16
CA LEU A 34 13.14 -1.33 14.32
C LEU A 34 13.75 -2.73 14.22
N ARG A 35 13.25 -3.64 15.06
CA ARG A 35 13.60 -5.07 15.00
C ARG A 35 12.51 -5.82 14.26
N LEU A 36 12.84 -6.39 13.11
CA LEU A 36 11.91 -7.21 12.34
C LEU A 36 12.00 -8.65 12.85
N ALA A 37 10.91 -9.14 13.43
CA ALA A 37 10.75 -10.57 13.69
C ALA A 37 10.22 -11.25 12.42
N ASP A 38 10.58 -12.51 12.21
CA ASP A 38 10.20 -13.25 10.99
C ASP A 38 8.70 -13.56 10.93
N ASP A 39 8.01 -13.53 12.07
CA ASP A 39 6.59 -13.85 12.23
C ASP A 39 5.67 -12.62 12.21
N LEU A 40 6.20 -11.44 11.87
CA LEU A 40 5.40 -10.22 11.79
C LEU A 40 4.33 -10.33 10.69
N PRO A 41 3.06 -9.97 10.96
CA PRO A 41 2.01 -10.02 9.95
C PRO A 41 2.33 -9.13 8.75
N ALA A 42 2.38 -9.73 7.57
CA ALA A 42 2.72 -9.05 6.33
C ALA A 42 1.82 -9.48 5.17
N TRP A 43 1.45 -8.51 4.33
CA TRP A 43 0.62 -8.72 3.15
C TRP A 43 1.25 -8.07 1.93
N LEU A 44 1.37 -8.83 0.84
CA LEU A 44 1.87 -8.35 -0.43
C LEU A 44 0.71 -8.22 -1.42
N THR A 45 0.51 -7.01 -1.92
CA THR A 45 -0.45 -6.74 -2.98
C THR A 45 0.25 -6.51 -4.31
N ARG A 46 -0.10 -7.31 -5.31
CA ARG A 46 0.29 -7.09 -6.71
C ARG A 46 -0.79 -6.26 -7.40
N SER A 47 -0.40 -5.16 -8.03
CA SER A 47 -1.28 -4.27 -8.79
C SER A 47 -0.86 -4.20 -10.24
N GLU A 48 -1.66 -4.76 -11.14
CA GLU A 48 -1.44 -4.72 -12.58
C GLU A 48 -2.21 -3.55 -13.22
N ASN A 49 -1.53 -2.74 -14.04
CA ASN A 49 -2.11 -1.65 -14.81
C ASN A 49 -2.42 -2.14 -16.24
N PRO A 50 -3.67 -2.58 -16.53
CA PRO A 50 -3.99 -3.19 -17.80
C PRO A 50 -3.85 -2.20 -18.96
N PRO A 51 -3.69 -2.68 -20.21
CA PRO A 51 -3.77 -1.83 -21.39
C PRO A 51 -5.09 -1.05 -21.44
N SER A 52 -5.07 0.11 -22.10
CA SER A 52 -6.27 0.93 -22.28
C SER A 52 -7.41 0.15 -22.94
N THR A 53 -8.63 0.38 -22.45
CA THR A 53 -9.85 -0.20 -23.00
C THR A 53 -10.29 0.48 -24.30
N ASN A 54 -9.85 1.71 -24.57
CA ASN A 54 -10.12 2.39 -25.84
C ASN A 54 -9.19 1.91 -26.96
N ARG A 55 -9.72 1.78 -28.20
CA ARG A 55 -8.94 1.25 -29.34
C ARG A 55 -7.74 2.13 -29.70
N ILE A 56 -7.92 3.45 -29.72
CA ILE A 56 -6.86 4.41 -30.05
C ILE A 56 -5.75 4.38 -29.01
N GLY A 57 -6.07 4.42 -27.72
CA GLY A 57 -5.05 4.37 -26.67
C GLY A 57 -4.35 3.03 -26.64
N ARG A 58 -5.05 1.91 -26.90
CA ARG A 58 -4.39 0.61 -27.04
C ARG A 58 -3.37 0.60 -28.19
N LEU A 59 -3.73 1.17 -29.34
CA LEU A 59 -2.82 1.29 -30.49
C LEU A 59 -1.59 2.16 -30.17
N LEU A 60 -1.76 3.19 -29.32
CA LEU A 60 -0.70 4.06 -28.84
C LEU A 60 0.05 3.50 -27.61
N GLY A 61 -0.15 2.22 -27.25
CA GLY A 61 0.51 1.58 -26.09
C GLY A 61 0.09 2.14 -24.72
N ARG A 62 -0.99 2.92 -24.64
CA ARG A 62 -1.47 3.54 -23.40
C ARG A 62 -2.03 2.50 -22.43
N ARG A 63 -1.80 2.75 -21.15
CA ARG A 63 -2.37 1.98 -20.03
C ARG A 63 -3.73 2.54 -19.60
N ALA A 64 -4.46 1.76 -18.80
CA ALA A 64 -5.74 2.17 -18.22
C ALA A 64 -5.54 3.34 -17.25
N ASN A 65 -4.49 3.29 -16.42
CA ASN A 65 -3.98 4.46 -15.71
C ASN A 65 -2.74 4.99 -16.42
N SER A 66 -2.87 6.10 -17.17
CA SER A 66 -1.75 6.71 -17.89
C SER A 66 -0.84 7.57 -17.01
N ALA A 67 -1.27 7.91 -15.79
CA ALA A 67 -0.44 8.66 -14.83
C ALA A 67 0.53 7.74 -14.07
N ASP A 68 0.30 6.42 -14.13
CA ASP A 68 1.20 5.43 -13.59
C ASP A 68 2.20 4.96 -14.65
N PRO A 69 3.50 5.24 -14.49
CA PRO A 69 4.53 4.73 -15.40
C PRO A 69 4.67 3.21 -15.34
N ASP A 70 4.37 2.60 -14.19
CA ASP A 70 4.53 1.16 -14.00
C ASP A 70 3.38 0.38 -14.63
N SER A 71 3.73 -0.63 -15.43
CA SER A 71 2.75 -1.63 -15.89
C SER A 71 2.28 -2.56 -14.79
N GLU A 72 3.09 -2.70 -13.74
CA GLU A 72 2.83 -3.47 -12.54
C GLU A 72 3.65 -2.88 -11.40
N HIS A 73 3.05 -2.83 -10.21
CA HIS A 73 3.76 -2.53 -8.98
C HIS A 73 3.30 -3.45 -7.84
N GLN A 74 4.13 -3.56 -6.82
CA GLN A 74 3.85 -4.32 -5.61
C GLN A 74 3.85 -3.39 -4.39
N THR A 75 2.97 -3.69 -3.44
CA THR A 75 2.88 -2.98 -2.16
C THR A 75 2.89 -3.99 -1.04
N LEU A 76 3.90 -3.96 -0.20
CA LEU A 76 3.97 -4.66 1.07
C LEU A 76 3.37 -3.79 2.16
N VAL A 77 2.50 -4.37 2.97
CA VAL A 77 2.05 -3.82 4.24
C VAL A 77 2.56 -4.75 5.33
N LEU A 78 3.37 -4.21 6.25
CA LEU A 78 3.96 -4.95 7.37
C LEU A 78 3.52 -4.30 8.68
N LEU A 79 2.98 -5.12 9.58
CA LEU A 79 2.51 -4.67 10.89
C LEU A 79 3.55 -5.00 11.98
N HIS A 80 4.36 -4.00 12.33
CA HIS A 80 5.28 -4.06 13.46
C HIS A 80 4.55 -3.63 14.75
N PRO A 81 4.93 -4.11 15.96
CA PRO A 81 4.22 -3.79 17.21
C PRO A 81 4.03 -2.29 17.51
N THR A 82 4.92 -1.44 16.99
CA THR A 82 4.85 0.02 17.19
C THR A 82 4.63 0.81 15.90
N GLN A 83 4.72 0.18 14.72
CA GLN A 83 4.76 0.87 13.43
C GLN A 83 3.93 0.13 12.38
N LEU A 84 3.28 0.87 11.50
CA LEU A 84 2.86 0.36 10.21
C LEU A 84 3.96 0.69 9.20
N ILE A 85 4.48 -0.32 8.50
CA ILE A 85 5.51 -0.16 7.48
C ILE A 85 4.88 -0.49 6.12
N VAL A 86 5.14 0.36 5.14
CA VAL A 86 4.72 0.17 3.75
C VAL A 86 5.96 0.19 2.87
N VAL A 87 6.08 -0.81 2.00
CA VAL A 87 7.13 -0.85 0.97
C VAL A 87 6.46 -0.95 -0.39
N THR A 88 6.82 -0.08 -1.32
CA THR A 88 6.36 -0.16 -2.71
C THR A 88 7.51 -0.47 -3.64
N SER A 89 7.25 -1.29 -4.66
CA SER A 89 8.18 -1.58 -5.76
C SER A 89 7.48 -1.39 -7.09
N GLY A 90 8.12 -0.66 -8.01
CA GLY A 90 7.71 -0.52 -9.40
C GLY A 90 8.95 -0.47 -10.30
N ALA A 91 8.83 -1.02 -11.51
CA ALA A 91 9.96 -1.10 -12.44
C ALA A 91 10.56 0.28 -12.81
N GLU A 92 9.72 1.31 -12.93
CA GLU A 92 10.13 2.67 -13.26
C GLU A 92 10.31 3.56 -12.01
N ARG A 93 9.48 3.37 -10.97
CA ARG A 93 9.57 4.17 -9.74
C ARG A 93 10.61 3.66 -8.73
N GLY A 94 11.14 2.46 -8.93
CA GLY A 94 12.05 1.81 -8.00
C GLY A 94 11.34 1.31 -6.75
N VAL A 95 12.12 1.07 -5.70
CA VAL A 95 11.64 0.58 -4.40
C VAL A 95 11.74 1.66 -3.34
N THR A 96 10.68 1.86 -2.58
CA THR A 96 10.64 2.83 -1.48
C THR A 96 9.97 2.22 -0.27
N ALA A 97 10.46 2.57 0.92
CA ALA A 97 9.91 2.16 2.20
C ALA A 97 9.56 3.39 3.05
N LEU A 98 8.46 3.30 3.78
CA LEU A 98 7.98 4.34 4.67
C LEU A 98 7.25 3.71 5.86
N SER A 99 7.25 4.39 7.00
CA SER A 99 6.53 3.92 8.18
C SER A 99 5.87 5.04 8.95
N VAL A 100 4.88 4.66 9.76
CA VAL A 100 4.18 5.55 10.68
C VAL A 100 3.99 4.85 12.03
N PRO A 101 4.24 5.54 13.17
CA PRO A 101 3.91 4.98 14.48
C PRO A 101 2.42 4.69 14.60
N LEU A 102 2.03 3.50 15.07
CA LEU A 102 0.61 3.11 15.15
C LEU A 102 -0.22 4.10 16.00
N ALA A 103 0.37 4.65 17.06
CA ALA A 103 -0.29 5.65 17.92
C ALA A 103 -0.57 6.99 17.22
N GLN A 104 0.17 7.30 16.14
CA GLN A 104 0.02 8.53 15.34
C GLN A 104 -0.79 8.29 14.06
N ALA A 105 -0.92 7.03 13.65
CA ALA A 105 -1.63 6.65 12.45
C ALA A 105 -3.15 6.84 12.60
N THR A 106 -3.81 7.17 11.49
CA THR A 106 -5.27 7.15 11.35
C THR A 106 -5.63 6.37 10.11
N VAL A 107 -6.67 5.55 10.19
CA VAL A 107 -7.16 4.74 9.06
C VAL A 107 -8.54 5.21 8.62
N ALA A 108 -8.77 5.26 7.31
CA ALA A 108 -10.06 5.57 6.71
C ALA A 108 -10.38 4.60 5.56
N PRO A 109 -11.66 4.23 5.37
CA PRO A 109 -12.07 3.41 4.23
C PRO A 109 -11.83 4.11 2.90
N GLY A 110 -11.49 3.34 1.86
CA GLY A 110 -11.30 3.86 0.50
C GLY A 110 -10.09 4.81 0.36
N SER A 111 -10.07 5.57 -0.73
CA SER A 111 -9.06 6.61 -0.96
C SER A 111 -9.48 7.93 -0.31
N ALA A 112 -8.58 8.52 0.47
CA ALA A 112 -8.71 9.90 0.93
C ALA A 112 -8.58 10.94 -0.21
N LEU A 113 -8.08 10.54 -1.38
CA LEU A 113 -7.98 11.38 -2.57
C LEU A 113 -9.30 11.35 -3.35
N THR A 114 -9.86 12.53 -3.59
CA THR A 114 -10.99 12.73 -4.50
C THR A 114 -10.48 12.86 -5.93
N VAL A 115 -10.99 12.03 -6.84
CA VAL A 115 -10.69 12.16 -8.28
C VAL A 115 -11.80 12.99 -8.91
N GLY A 116 -11.50 14.21 -9.35
CA GLY A 116 -12.51 15.12 -9.92
C GLY A 116 -13.58 15.56 -8.93
N GLY A 117 -13.26 15.62 -7.63
CA GLY A 117 -14.21 16.00 -6.57
C GLY A 117 -15.14 14.89 -6.11
N VAL A 118 -15.03 13.68 -6.68
CA VAL A 118 -15.82 12.51 -6.27
C VAL A 118 -14.94 11.57 -5.46
N ALA A 119 -15.40 11.20 -4.26
CA ALA A 119 -14.78 10.14 -3.48
C ALA A 119 -14.91 8.81 -4.23
N THR A 120 -13.83 8.07 -4.37
CA THR A 120 -13.92 6.68 -4.83
C THR A 120 -14.76 5.88 -3.84
N PRO A 121 -15.75 5.10 -4.29
CA PRO A 121 -16.53 4.23 -3.40
C PRO A 121 -15.61 3.33 -2.58
N ASP A 122 -15.94 3.09 -1.31
CA ASP A 122 -15.29 2.03 -0.51
C ASP A 122 -15.59 0.70 -1.20
N ASP A 123 -14.53 0.03 -1.66
CA ASP A 123 -14.62 -1.29 -2.30
C ASP A 123 -14.70 -2.43 -1.26
N GLY A 124 -14.61 -2.11 0.03
CA GLY A 124 -14.62 -3.06 1.14
C GLY A 124 -13.23 -3.57 1.52
N TYR A 125 -12.19 -3.32 0.71
CA TYR A 125 -10.86 -3.91 0.88
C TYR A 125 -9.77 -2.86 1.04
N SER A 126 -9.83 -1.80 0.25
CA SER A 126 -8.84 -0.74 0.19
C SER A 126 -9.07 0.32 1.26
N PHE A 127 -7.99 0.95 1.71
CA PHE A 127 -8.04 1.94 2.78
C PHE A 127 -6.90 2.95 2.66
N SER A 128 -7.04 4.10 3.31
CA SER A 128 -5.98 5.09 3.45
C SER A 128 -5.47 5.13 4.88
N VAL A 129 -4.15 5.30 5.02
CA VAL A 129 -3.49 5.56 6.29
C VAL A 129 -2.84 6.93 6.26
N THR A 130 -3.13 7.75 7.27
CA THR A 130 -2.55 9.09 7.45
C THR A 130 -1.66 9.10 8.69
N GLY A 131 -0.61 9.92 8.68
CA GLY A 131 0.33 10.06 9.80
C GLY A 131 1.78 9.89 9.39
N PHE A 132 2.04 9.49 8.14
CA PHE A 132 3.39 9.44 7.58
C PHE A 132 4.03 10.84 7.57
N ALA A 133 5.35 10.89 7.47
CA ALA A 133 6.05 12.14 7.22
C ALA A 133 5.51 12.77 5.92
N GLY A 134 4.96 13.97 6.01
CA GLY A 134 4.43 14.71 4.88
C GLY A 134 5.20 15.99 4.60
N HIS A 135 4.64 16.85 3.75
CA HIS A 135 5.24 18.13 3.35
C HIS A 135 4.54 19.31 4.04
N GLU A 136 5.26 20.42 4.24
CA GLU A 136 4.71 21.69 4.78
C GLU A 136 3.97 21.55 6.12
N GLY A 137 4.44 20.66 6.99
CA GLY A 137 3.86 20.45 8.33
C GLY A 137 2.52 19.72 8.34
N ARG A 138 2.07 19.18 7.21
CA ARG A 138 0.89 18.31 7.14
C ARG A 138 1.31 16.84 7.15
N PRO A 139 0.63 15.96 7.90
CA PRO A 139 0.87 14.52 7.82
C PRO A 139 0.62 14.00 6.40
N GLY A 140 1.51 13.14 5.91
CA GLY A 140 1.33 12.41 4.67
C GLY A 140 0.24 11.34 4.82
N SER A 141 -0.42 11.05 3.71
CA SER A 141 -1.35 9.93 3.60
C SER A 141 -0.92 8.98 2.50
N PHE A 142 -1.17 7.69 2.71
CA PHE A 142 -0.90 6.63 1.76
C PHE A 142 -2.17 5.83 1.50
N TYR A 143 -2.55 5.67 0.24
CA TYR A 143 -3.66 4.81 -0.15
C TYR A 143 -3.15 3.40 -0.44
N LEU A 144 -3.71 2.43 0.28
CA LEU A 144 -3.43 1.01 0.16
C LEU A 144 -4.58 0.37 -0.62
N GLY A 145 -4.37 0.23 -1.93
CA GLY A 145 -5.27 -0.51 -2.79
C GLY A 145 -5.05 -2.01 -2.60
N MET A 146 -6.05 -2.73 -2.12
CA MET A 146 -5.96 -4.16 -1.83
C MET A 146 -6.66 -4.99 -2.91
N GLY A 147 -6.32 -6.27 -3.01
CA GLY A 147 -7.10 -7.25 -3.76
C GLY A 147 -8.43 -7.56 -3.08
N ALA A 148 -9.44 -7.94 -3.85
CA ALA A 148 -10.76 -8.34 -3.37
C ALA A 148 -10.77 -9.81 -2.91
N ASP A 149 -9.76 -10.18 -2.12
CA ASP A 149 -9.50 -11.52 -1.60
C ASP A 149 -9.47 -11.47 -0.06
N GLU A 150 -9.52 -12.65 0.57
CA GLU A 150 -9.58 -12.77 2.03
C GLU A 150 -8.38 -12.11 2.71
N ALA A 151 -7.20 -12.19 2.10
CA ALA A 151 -5.98 -11.58 2.61
C ALA A 151 -6.06 -10.04 2.58
N GLY A 152 -6.66 -9.45 1.53
CA GLY A 152 -6.94 -8.02 1.47
C GLY A 152 -7.84 -7.54 2.61
N LEU A 153 -8.92 -8.27 2.89
CA LEU A 153 -9.83 -7.97 4.00
C LEU A 153 -9.16 -8.15 5.36
N GLU A 154 -8.37 -9.22 5.53
CA GLU A 154 -7.61 -9.46 6.75
C GLU A 154 -6.63 -8.32 7.01
N CYS A 155 -5.83 -7.93 6.01
CA CYS A 155 -4.88 -6.82 6.11
C CYS A 155 -5.57 -5.54 6.60
N ARG A 156 -6.67 -5.12 5.94
CA ARG A 156 -7.43 -3.92 6.35
C ARG A 156 -7.89 -4.02 7.80
N THR A 157 -8.41 -5.17 8.19
CA THR A 157 -8.96 -5.40 9.52
C THR A 157 -7.86 -5.34 10.59
N ARG A 158 -6.76 -6.06 10.38
CA ARG A 158 -5.61 -6.12 11.30
C ARG A 158 -4.95 -4.76 11.47
N VAL A 159 -4.75 -4.03 10.38
CA VAL A 159 -4.17 -2.67 10.44
C VAL A 159 -5.08 -1.73 11.22
N ARG A 160 -6.39 -1.75 10.94
CA ARG A 160 -7.35 -0.93 11.69
C ARG A 160 -7.31 -1.25 13.17
N ASP A 161 -7.42 -2.53 13.52
CA ASP A 161 -7.50 -2.96 14.91
C ASP A 161 -6.21 -2.62 15.67
N ALA A 162 -5.05 -2.78 15.04
CA ALA A 162 -3.76 -2.41 15.64
C ALA A 162 -3.61 -0.90 15.86
N ILE A 163 -4.05 -0.07 14.91
CA ILE A 163 -4.07 1.39 15.08
C ILE A 163 -5.05 1.78 16.20
N THR A 164 -6.24 1.17 16.24
CA THR A 164 -7.23 1.44 17.30
C THR A 164 -6.70 1.05 18.68
N ALA A 165 -6.04 -0.10 18.80
CA ALA A 165 -5.42 -0.54 20.06
C ALA A 165 -4.30 0.41 20.51
N ALA A 166 -3.41 0.81 19.60
CA ALA A 166 -2.30 1.71 19.93
C ALA A 166 -2.74 3.12 20.39
N ARG A 167 -3.94 3.55 20.00
CA ARG A 167 -4.52 4.85 20.43
C ARG A 167 -5.31 4.76 21.73
N ASN A 168 -5.66 3.55 22.17
CA ASN A 168 -6.39 3.29 23.41
C ASN A 168 -5.66 2.22 24.24
N PRO A 169 -4.44 2.51 24.72
CA PRO A 169 -3.59 1.55 25.43
C PRO A 169 -4.14 1.15 26.81
#